data_AF-C5DJE4-F1
#
_entry.id   AF-C5DJE4-F1
#
_cell.length_a   1.000
_cell.length_b   1.000
_cell.length_c   1.000
_cell.angle_alpha   90.00
_cell.angle_beta   90.00
_cell.angle_gamma   90.00
#
_symmetry.space_group_name_H-M   'P 1'
#
loop_
_entity.id
_entity.type
_entity.pdbx_description
1 polymer ?
#
loop_
_entity_poly.entity_id
_entity_poly.type
_entity_poly.pdbx_seq_one_letter_code
_entity_poly.pdbx_strand_id
1 'polypeptide(L)'
;MFSVKASGSPKITAGKSCRERTIEDSLRDLEIFLRARKARKDTADENTVQTLSGSSDSGYSALLSEPASFQSTFTDNSLIQSAGTDINNESKGQFSPSDVALTNKIPTFKIPNLSRFFVIKSCRSEHIQISTKNGVWSSTELGNRRLSQAYCQREPGSRIFLLFSVNGSGCFCGLAEMTSNLRDAKANFWMDKKRFQKVFSVRWLIVRNVPNRQVRHYLNPMNDMKSVTQSRDTQELPLEVGRSIVKIFGELPEPLSL
;
A
#
# COMPACT_ATOMS: atom_id res chain seq x y z
N MET A 1 -16.12 5.67 -69.86
CA MET A 1 -17.05 6.34 -68.92
C MET A 1 -17.51 5.29 -67.92
N PHE A 2 -17.33 5.35 -66.59
CA PHE A 2 -16.76 6.31 -65.65
C PHE A 2 -16.20 5.52 -64.44
N SER A 3 -15.16 6.09 -63.82
CA SER A 3 -14.57 5.75 -62.51
C SER A 3 -15.53 6.07 -61.35
N VAL A 4 -15.45 5.35 -60.20
CA VAL A 4 -15.34 5.94 -58.83
C VAL A 4 -14.77 4.91 -57.80
N LYS A 5 -13.57 5.26 -57.29
CA LYS A 5 -12.96 5.25 -55.93
C LYS A 5 -13.26 4.20 -54.84
N ALA A 6 -12.14 3.89 -54.16
CA ALA A 6 -11.99 3.14 -52.91
C ALA A 6 -12.27 3.94 -51.62
N SER A 7 -12.59 3.22 -50.55
CA SER A 7 -12.27 3.47 -49.12
C SER A 7 -12.21 2.07 -48.47
N GLY A 8 -11.32 1.66 -47.57
CA GLY A 8 -10.55 2.33 -46.53
C GLY A 8 -10.71 1.46 -45.27
N SER A 9 -9.69 0.68 -44.90
CA SER A 9 -9.70 -0.36 -43.86
C SER A 9 -10.08 0.12 -42.45
N PRO A 10 -10.27 -0.80 -41.48
CA PRO A 10 -9.42 -0.72 -40.28
C PRO A 10 -8.56 -1.96 -40.08
N LYS A 11 -7.26 -1.71 -39.95
CA LYS A 11 -6.23 -2.65 -39.51
C LYS A 11 -6.52 -3.10 -38.08
N ILE A 12 -6.55 -4.41 -37.86
CA ILE A 12 -6.50 -5.02 -36.52
C ILE A 12 -5.09 -4.77 -35.97
N THR A 13 -4.96 -3.83 -35.04
CA THR A 13 -3.72 -3.63 -34.28
C THR A 13 -3.63 -4.71 -33.19
N ALA A 14 -2.75 -5.68 -33.42
CA ALA A 14 -2.34 -6.66 -32.43
C ALA A 14 -1.70 -5.94 -31.22
N GLY A 15 -2.44 -5.88 -30.12
CA GLY A 15 -2.01 -5.29 -28.85
C GLY A 15 -1.16 -6.26 -28.03
N LYS A 16 0.16 -6.12 -28.17
CA LYS A 16 1.22 -6.48 -27.21
C LYS A 16 1.14 -7.87 -26.56
N SER A 17 1.74 -8.84 -27.26
CA SER A 17 2.23 -10.09 -26.69
C SER A 17 3.06 -9.82 -25.41
N CYS A 18 2.65 -10.42 -24.30
CA CYS A 18 3.46 -10.52 -23.10
C CYS A 18 4.67 -11.39 -23.44
N ARG A 19 5.81 -10.75 -23.70
CA ARG A 19 7.07 -11.44 -23.95
C ARG A 19 7.41 -12.29 -22.73
N GLU A 20 7.67 -13.57 -22.96
CA GLU A 20 8.16 -14.51 -21.97
C GLU A 20 9.47 -13.96 -21.39
N ARG A 21 9.56 -13.84 -20.05
CA ARG A 21 10.75 -13.27 -19.40
C ARG A 21 11.92 -14.21 -19.56
N THR A 22 13.03 -13.68 -20.03
CA THR A 22 14.24 -14.46 -20.20
C THR A 22 15.08 -14.49 -18.92
N ILE A 23 16.10 -15.34 -18.89
CA ILE A 23 17.03 -15.42 -17.76
C ILE A 23 17.75 -14.07 -17.59
N GLU A 24 18.04 -13.37 -18.69
CA GLU A 24 18.68 -12.06 -18.68
C GLU A 24 17.82 -10.98 -17.98
N ASP A 25 16.49 -11.03 -18.11
CA ASP A 25 15.59 -10.12 -17.41
C ASP A 25 15.65 -10.33 -15.89
N SER A 26 15.75 -11.60 -15.46
CA SER A 26 15.86 -11.96 -14.05
C SER A 26 17.23 -11.56 -13.46
N LEU A 27 18.30 -11.67 -14.25
CA LEU A 27 19.65 -11.24 -13.85
C LEU A 27 19.75 -9.72 -13.71
N ARG A 28 19.12 -8.96 -14.62
CA ARG A 28 19.06 -7.50 -14.53
C ARG A 28 18.33 -7.03 -13.27
N ASP A 29 17.20 -7.66 -12.94
CA ASP A 29 16.46 -7.35 -11.72
C ASP A 29 17.31 -7.61 -10.46
N LEU A 30 18.10 -8.69 -10.45
CA LEU A 30 19.02 -9.00 -9.34
C LEU A 30 20.17 -7.98 -9.24
N GLU A 31 20.71 -7.54 -10.36
CA GLU A 31 21.78 -6.54 -10.38
C GLU A 31 21.30 -5.18 -9.85
N ILE A 32 20.08 -4.76 -10.23
CA ILE A 32 19.42 -3.56 -9.70
C ILE A 32 19.26 -3.69 -8.18
N PHE A 33 18.84 -4.86 -7.70
CA PHE A 33 18.68 -5.12 -6.27
C PHE A 33 20.01 -5.01 -5.50
N LEU A 34 21.08 -5.60 -6.04
CA LEU A 34 22.42 -5.54 -5.42
C LEU A 34 23.00 -4.13 -5.43
N ARG A 35 22.82 -3.36 -6.52
CA ARG A 35 23.23 -1.94 -6.59
C ARG A 35 22.50 -1.10 -5.54
N ALA A 36 21.19 -1.31 -5.38
CA ALA A 36 20.40 -0.64 -4.34
C ALA A 36 20.77 -1.05 -2.90
N ARG A 37 21.42 -2.22 -2.71
CA ARG A 37 21.98 -2.65 -1.42
C ARG A 37 23.35 -2.03 -1.18
N LYS A 38 24.20 -1.95 -2.21
CA LYS A 38 25.52 -1.31 -2.13
C LYS A 38 25.43 0.19 -1.82
N ALA A 39 24.53 0.90 -2.50
CA ALA A 39 24.27 2.32 -2.21
C ALA A 39 23.78 2.59 -0.77
N ARG A 40 23.17 1.58 -0.10
CA ARG A 40 22.77 1.65 1.31
C ARG A 40 23.91 1.33 2.29
N LYS A 41 24.99 0.71 1.82
CA LYS A 41 26.20 0.46 2.60
C LYS A 41 27.16 1.66 2.51
N ASP A 42 27.28 2.24 1.33
CA ASP A 42 28.15 3.40 1.10
C ASP A 42 27.64 4.68 1.82
N THR A 43 26.32 4.79 2.05
CA THR A 43 25.72 5.90 2.82
C THR A 43 25.82 5.73 4.35
N ALA A 44 26.27 4.57 4.84
CA ALA A 44 26.46 4.34 6.28
C ALA A 44 27.89 4.65 6.75
N ASP A 45 28.87 4.70 5.85
CA ASP A 45 30.29 4.90 6.18
C ASP A 45 30.76 6.37 6.04
N GLU A 46 29.91 7.30 5.59
CA GLU A 46 30.29 8.70 5.32
C GLU A 46 30.04 9.68 6.49
N ASN A 47 29.67 9.20 7.69
CA ASN A 47 29.44 10.05 8.87
C ASN A 47 30.40 9.80 10.05
N THR A 48 31.58 9.18 9.81
CA THR A 48 32.56 8.92 10.89
C THR A 48 33.96 9.47 10.58
N VAL A 49 34.12 10.74 10.17
CA VAL A 49 35.41 11.45 10.33
C VAL A 49 35.21 12.98 10.38
N GLN A 50 35.32 13.56 11.58
CA GLN A 50 35.76 14.93 11.97
C GLN A 50 35.36 15.06 13.46
N THR A 51 36.25 15.09 14.47
CA THR A 51 37.36 16.02 14.70
C THR A 51 38.29 15.46 15.80
N LEU A 52 39.60 15.66 15.67
CA LEU A 52 40.65 15.42 16.68
C LEU A 52 40.91 16.67 17.53
N SER A 53 40.98 16.53 18.86
CA SER A 53 41.97 17.20 19.74
C SER A 53 41.79 16.71 21.18
N GLY A 54 42.88 16.20 21.79
CA GLY A 54 42.84 15.55 23.10
C GLY A 54 42.93 16.48 24.31
N SER A 55 42.73 15.90 25.49
CA SER A 55 43.61 15.99 26.67
C SER A 55 42.98 15.21 27.83
N SER A 56 43.84 14.57 28.60
CA SER A 56 43.62 13.85 29.85
C SER A 56 43.04 14.74 30.96
N ASP A 57 42.05 14.24 31.71
CA ASP A 57 42.12 14.21 33.18
C ASP A 57 41.11 13.24 33.81
N SER A 58 41.47 12.81 35.00
CA SER A 58 40.84 11.85 35.91
C SER A 58 39.82 12.51 36.86
N GLY A 59 38.84 11.72 37.35
CA GLY A 59 38.24 11.95 38.66
C GLY A 59 36.73 12.24 38.75
N TYR A 60 36.03 11.33 39.43
CA TYR A 60 34.83 11.50 40.27
C TYR A 60 33.47 11.89 39.65
N SER A 61 32.52 10.95 39.71
CA SER A 61 31.40 10.94 40.67
C SER A 61 30.11 10.38 40.07
N ALA A 62 29.47 9.51 40.86
CA ALA A 62 28.11 9.04 40.67
C ALA A 62 27.11 10.20 40.54
N LEU A 63 25.99 9.96 39.84
CA LEU A 63 24.63 10.08 40.39
C LEU A 63 23.59 9.53 39.40
N LEU A 64 22.67 8.74 39.97
CA LEU A 64 21.47 8.16 39.36
C LEU A 64 20.46 9.24 38.99
N SER A 65 19.71 9.04 37.88
CA SER A 65 18.27 9.36 37.80
C SER A 65 17.61 8.78 36.54
N GLU A 66 16.39 8.29 36.77
CA GLU A 66 15.51 7.51 35.87
C GLU A 66 14.91 8.28 34.67
N PRO A 67 14.37 7.59 33.65
CA PRO A 67 13.77 8.22 32.49
C PRO A 67 12.32 8.67 32.74
N ALA A 68 12.05 9.94 32.47
CA ALA A 68 10.71 10.50 32.48
C ALA A 68 9.84 9.94 31.33
N SER A 69 8.71 9.37 31.72
CA SER A 69 7.57 9.01 30.90
C SER A 69 6.97 10.23 30.20
N PHE A 70 6.90 10.22 28.86
CA PHE A 70 6.17 11.21 28.09
C PHE A 70 4.74 10.72 27.83
N GLN A 71 3.80 11.22 28.64
CA GLN A 71 2.36 11.11 28.39
C GLN A 71 1.92 12.33 27.57
N SER A 72 1.32 12.12 26.40
CA SER A 72 0.57 13.19 25.70
C SER A 72 -0.92 13.02 25.95
N THR A 73 -1.48 13.93 26.75
CA THR A 73 -2.91 14.14 26.93
C THR A 73 -3.48 14.88 25.72
N PHE A 74 -4.52 14.32 25.11
CA PHE A 74 -5.41 15.00 24.17
C PHE A 74 -6.38 15.90 24.96
N THR A 75 -6.56 17.15 24.52
CA THR A 75 -7.74 17.96 24.86
C THR A 75 -8.25 18.72 23.63
N ASP A 76 -9.56 18.91 23.63
CA ASP A 76 -10.45 19.09 22.48
C ASP A 76 -10.84 20.57 22.22
N ASN A 77 -11.30 20.82 21.00
CA ASN A 77 -12.12 21.91 20.41
C ASN A 77 -12.37 23.27 21.10
N SER A 78 -12.27 24.37 20.31
CA SER A 78 -13.41 25.27 19.99
C SER A 78 -13.13 26.38 18.94
N LEU A 79 -14.03 26.47 17.93
CA LEU A 79 -14.70 27.66 17.32
C LEU A 79 -13.93 28.96 16.99
N ILE A 80 -14.05 29.46 15.73
CA ILE A 80 -14.49 30.84 15.37
C ILE A 80 -15.14 30.86 13.95
N GLN A 81 -16.16 31.70 13.82
CA GLN A 81 -17.08 32.00 12.71
C GLN A 81 -16.53 32.86 11.55
N SER A 82 -17.39 32.95 10.54
CA SER A 82 -17.42 33.49 9.17
C SER A 82 -17.30 34.99 8.89
N ALA A 83 -16.81 35.32 7.68
CA ALA A 83 -17.25 36.35 6.71
C ALA A 83 -16.57 36.01 5.35
N GLY A 84 -17.11 36.07 4.13
CA GLY A 84 -18.27 36.72 3.52
C GLY A 84 -17.78 37.56 2.32
N THR A 85 -17.77 37.02 1.08
CA THR A 85 -17.97 37.77 -0.20
C THR A 85 -17.99 36.85 -1.43
N ASP A 86 -18.99 37.07 -2.28
CA ASP A 86 -19.34 36.39 -3.54
C ASP A 86 -18.46 36.81 -4.74
N ILE A 87 -18.21 35.93 -5.73
CA ILE A 87 -18.83 35.93 -7.10
C ILE A 87 -18.19 34.93 -8.10
N ASN A 88 -19.10 34.20 -8.79
CA ASN A 88 -19.11 33.69 -10.18
C ASN A 88 -18.25 32.49 -10.68
N ASN A 89 -18.89 31.31 -10.60
CA ASN A 89 -19.36 30.43 -11.70
C ASN A 89 -18.43 30.08 -12.89
N GLU A 90 -17.97 28.82 -12.95
CA GLU A 90 -17.84 28.07 -14.20
C GLU A 90 -17.95 26.54 -13.94
N SER A 91 -18.67 25.87 -14.83
CA SER A 91 -19.27 24.56 -14.72
C SER A 91 -18.28 23.39 -14.89
N LYS A 92 -18.06 22.60 -13.83
CA LYS A 92 -17.57 21.21 -13.92
C LYS A 92 -18.26 20.35 -12.86
N GLY A 93 -18.86 19.25 -13.30
CA GLY A 93 -19.61 18.30 -12.48
C GLY A 93 -18.85 17.89 -11.22
N GLN A 94 -19.29 18.45 -10.09
CA GLN A 94 -18.86 18.07 -8.76
C GLN A 94 -19.52 16.74 -8.40
N PHE A 95 -18.71 15.69 -8.24
CA PHE A 95 -19.12 14.55 -7.44
C PHE A 95 -19.22 15.01 -5.98
N SER A 96 -20.43 14.95 -5.42
CA SER A 96 -20.69 15.27 -4.02
C SER A 96 -19.89 14.32 -3.10
N PRO A 97 -19.25 14.81 -2.02
CA PRO A 97 -18.50 13.97 -1.07
C PRO A 97 -19.35 13.01 -0.21
N SER A 98 -20.64 12.85 -0.52
CA SER A 98 -21.63 12.24 0.36
C SER A 98 -21.89 10.74 0.13
N ASP A 99 -21.28 10.10 -0.87
CA ASP A 99 -21.53 8.66 -1.13
C ASP A 99 -20.45 7.72 -0.58
N VAL A 100 -19.47 8.23 0.19
CA VAL A 100 -18.62 7.36 1.02
C VAL A 100 -19.36 7.05 2.31
N ALA A 101 -20.47 6.33 2.20
CA ALA A 101 -20.93 5.55 3.33
C ALA A 101 -19.82 4.51 3.60
N LEU A 102 -18.97 4.77 4.61
CA LEU A 102 -18.29 3.72 5.34
C LEU A 102 -19.40 2.83 5.91
N THR A 103 -19.91 1.90 5.11
CA THR A 103 -20.98 1.01 5.55
C THR A 103 -20.36 0.07 6.57
N ASN A 104 -20.56 0.38 7.86
CA ASN A 104 -20.38 -0.54 8.99
C ASN A 104 -21.30 -1.78 8.92
N LYS A 105 -22.01 -1.97 7.80
CA LYS A 105 -22.56 -3.25 7.39
C LYS A 105 -21.59 -3.84 6.38
N ILE A 106 -20.83 -4.84 6.79
CA ILE A 106 -20.04 -5.67 5.86
C ILE A 106 -21.04 -6.15 4.81
N PRO A 107 -20.93 -5.70 3.54
CA PRO A 107 -21.65 -6.40 2.49
C PRO A 107 -21.14 -7.83 2.60
N THR A 108 -22.03 -8.81 2.67
CA THR A 108 -21.70 -10.22 2.52
C THR A 108 -21.18 -10.46 1.10
N PHE A 109 -20.09 -9.79 0.72
CA PHE A 109 -19.52 -9.86 -0.61
C PHE A 109 -18.77 -11.18 -0.67
N LYS A 110 -19.30 -12.10 -1.46
CA LYS A 110 -18.66 -13.38 -1.69
C LYS A 110 -17.37 -13.12 -2.46
N ILE A 111 -16.24 -13.58 -1.91
CA ILE A 111 -14.95 -13.56 -2.59
C ILE A 111 -15.04 -14.55 -3.77
N PRO A 112 -14.97 -14.08 -5.03
CA PRO A 112 -15.06 -14.96 -6.19
C PRO A 112 -13.97 -16.04 -6.16
N ASN A 113 -14.27 -17.19 -6.73
CA ASN A 113 -13.27 -18.24 -6.91
C ASN A 113 -12.10 -17.72 -7.76
N LEU A 114 -10.92 -18.32 -7.58
CA LEU A 114 -9.68 -17.94 -8.29
C LEU A 114 -9.20 -16.51 -8.00
N SER A 115 -9.81 -15.80 -7.04
CA SER A 115 -9.30 -14.52 -6.54
C SER A 115 -7.95 -14.72 -5.84
N ARG A 116 -7.14 -13.67 -5.84
CA ARG A 116 -5.78 -13.69 -5.27
C ARG A 116 -5.66 -12.70 -4.13
N PHE A 117 -4.90 -13.07 -3.11
CA PHE A 117 -4.67 -12.25 -1.92
C PHE A 117 -3.20 -11.90 -1.79
N PHE A 118 -2.92 -10.63 -1.50
CA PHE A 118 -1.57 -10.14 -1.21
C PHE A 118 -1.56 -9.37 0.10
N VAL A 119 -0.51 -9.57 0.89
CA VAL A 119 -0.23 -8.71 2.05
C VAL A 119 0.47 -7.45 1.57
N ILE A 120 -0.01 -6.30 2.03
CA ILE A 120 0.61 -4.99 1.81
C ILE A 120 1.18 -4.48 3.12
N LYS A 121 2.48 -4.15 3.11
CA LYS A 121 3.21 -3.66 4.28
C LYS A 121 3.57 -2.19 4.08
N SER A 122 2.93 -1.32 4.85
CA SER A 122 3.30 0.10 4.88
C SER A 122 4.27 0.39 6.02
N CYS A 123 5.28 1.22 5.79
CA CYS A 123 6.14 1.73 6.85
C CYS A 123 5.49 2.85 7.67
N ARG A 124 4.35 3.40 7.21
CA ARG A 124 3.73 4.62 7.74
C ARG A 124 2.21 4.50 7.74
N SER A 125 1.57 4.93 8.82
CA SER A 125 0.11 4.97 8.93
C SER A 125 -0.48 6.04 8.02
N GLU A 126 0.23 7.15 7.78
CA GLU A 126 -0.25 8.25 6.93
C GLU A 126 -0.45 7.79 5.48
N HIS A 127 0.36 6.84 4.99
CA HIS A 127 0.15 6.25 3.67
C HIS A 127 -1.20 5.54 3.56
N ILE A 128 -1.66 4.89 4.63
CA ILE A 128 -2.96 4.21 4.68
C ILE A 128 -4.10 5.23 4.57
N GLN A 129 -3.99 6.35 5.31
CA GLN A 129 -4.97 7.43 5.25
C GLN A 129 -5.04 8.07 3.86
N ILE A 130 -3.88 8.36 3.26
CA ILE A 130 -3.78 8.88 1.90
C ILE A 130 -4.43 7.92 0.90
N SER A 131 -4.15 6.62 1.02
CA SER A 131 -4.73 5.61 0.14
C SER A 131 -6.24 5.51 0.28
N THR A 132 -6.74 5.54 1.51
CA THR A 132 -8.18 5.47 1.82
C THR A 132 -8.92 6.67 1.23
N LYS A 133 -8.33 7.87 1.36
CA LYS A 133 -8.91 9.12 0.84
C LYS A 133 -8.88 9.21 -0.69
N ASN A 134 -7.79 8.75 -1.32
CA ASN A 134 -7.55 8.98 -2.75
C ASN A 134 -7.83 7.74 -3.63
N GLY A 135 -8.09 6.58 -3.04
CA GLY A 135 -8.35 5.34 -3.79
C GLY A 135 -7.16 4.87 -4.64
N VAL A 136 -5.93 5.11 -4.18
CA VAL A 136 -4.70 4.72 -4.89
C VAL A 136 -3.70 4.07 -3.95
N TRP A 137 -2.87 3.19 -4.51
CA TRP A 137 -1.71 2.63 -3.82
C TRP A 137 -0.49 2.57 -4.74
N SER A 138 0.69 2.59 -4.14
CA SER A 138 1.96 2.25 -4.77
C SER A 138 2.77 1.39 -3.82
N SER A 139 3.34 0.30 -4.32
CA SER A 139 4.33 -0.52 -3.61
C SER A 139 5.74 -0.16 -4.12
N THR A 140 6.74 -0.89 -3.67
CA THR A 140 8.09 -0.89 -4.26
C THR A 140 8.04 -1.28 -5.74
N GLU A 141 9.08 -0.99 -6.53
CA GLU A 141 9.11 -1.37 -7.95
C GLU A 141 8.87 -2.87 -8.18
N LEU A 142 9.54 -3.72 -7.39
CA LEU A 142 9.35 -5.16 -7.44
C LEU A 142 7.92 -5.57 -7.06
N GLY A 143 7.37 -4.96 -6.01
CA GLY A 143 6.00 -5.22 -5.57
C GLY A 143 4.97 -4.78 -6.62
N ASN A 144 5.15 -3.60 -7.20
CA ASN A 144 4.33 -3.09 -8.30
C ASN A 144 4.38 -4.04 -9.51
N ARG A 145 5.56 -4.53 -9.89
CA ARG A 145 5.70 -5.51 -10.98
C ARG A 145 4.92 -6.80 -10.70
N ARG A 146 5.00 -7.31 -9.47
CA ARG A 146 4.27 -8.51 -9.03
C ARG A 146 2.76 -8.31 -9.07
N LEU A 147 2.26 -7.22 -8.48
CA LEU A 147 0.83 -6.91 -8.44
C LEU A 147 0.27 -6.63 -9.84
N SER A 148 1.02 -5.93 -10.68
CA SER A 148 0.67 -5.67 -12.08
C SER A 148 0.56 -6.98 -12.87
N GLN A 149 1.55 -7.87 -12.72
CA GLN A 149 1.51 -9.18 -13.36
C GLN A 149 0.30 -9.99 -12.89
N ALA A 150 0.05 -10.06 -11.58
CA ALA A 150 -1.11 -10.75 -11.04
C ALA A 150 -2.43 -10.17 -11.57
N TYR A 151 -2.52 -8.83 -11.69
CA TYR A 151 -3.69 -8.15 -12.21
C TYR A 151 -3.92 -8.49 -13.69
N CYS A 152 -2.89 -8.50 -14.53
CA CYS A 152 -3.00 -8.87 -15.94
C CYS A 152 -3.35 -10.34 -16.16
N GLN A 153 -2.81 -11.24 -15.34
CA GLN A 153 -2.95 -12.69 -15.49
C GLN A 153 -4.17 -13.25 -14.75
N ARG A 154 -5.05 -12.40 -14.21
CA ARG A 154 -6.19 -12.88 -13.44
C ARG A 154 -7.25 -13.48 -14.37
N GLU A 155 -7.88 -14.55 -13.92
CA GLU A 155 -9.00 -15.15 -14.63
C GLU A 155 -10.21 -14.21 -14.69
N PRO A 156 -10.98 -14.21 -15.79
CA PRO A 156 -12.23 -13.45 -15.88
C PRO A 156 -13.15 -13.73 -14.70
N GLY A 157 -13.65 -12.67 -14.05
CA GLY A 157 -14.51 -12.79 -12.86
C GLY A 157 -13.76 -12.95 -11.52
N SER A 158 -12.44 -13.16 -11.54
CA SER A 158 -11.62 -13.15 -10.33
C SER A 158 -11.18 -11.74 -9.95
N ARG A 159 -10.79 -11.55 -8.68
CA ARG A 159 -10.38 -10.24 -8.12
C ARG A 159 -9.05 -10.34 -7.38
N ILE A 160 -8.42 -9.19 -7.18
CA ILE A 160 -7.21 -9.07 -6.37
C ILE A 160 -7.53 -8.30 -5.10
N PHE A 161 -7.28 -8.95 -3.97
CA PHE A 161 -7.49 -8.41 -2.65
C PHE A 161 -6.17 -8.13 -1.96
N LEU A 162 -6.12 -7.01 -1.26
CA LEU A 162 -4.94 -6.46 -0.60
C LEU A 162 -5.24 -6.33 0.90
N LEU A 163 -4.49 -7.08 1.71
CA LEU A 163 -4.57 -7.06 3.17
C LEU A 163 -3.51 -6.11 3.71
N PHE A 164 -3.93 -4.94 4.18
CA PHE A 164 -3.04 -3.88 4.62
C PHE A 164 -2.60 -4.08 6.07
N SER A 165 -1.33 -3.84 6.34
CA SER A 165 -0.76 -3.82 7.69
C SER A 165 0.39 -2.81 7.76
N VAL A 166 0.40 -1.99 8.82
CA VAL A 166 1.52 -1.08 9.08
C VAL A 166 2.61 -1.85 9.84
N ASN A 167 3.88 -1.66 9.46
CA ASN A 167 5.01 -2.29 10.11
C ASN A 167 5.05 -1.91 11.60
N GLY A 168 5.23 -2.90 12.48
CA GLY A 168 5.25 -2.68 13.93
C GLY A 168 3.89 -2.45 14.59
N SER A 169 2.80 -2.29 13.85
CA SER A 169 1.46 -2.03 14.43
C SER A 169 0.85 -3.21 15.20
N GLY A 170 1.33 -4.43 14.95
CA GLY A 170 0.75 -5.63 15.55
C GLY A 170 -0.66 -5.98 15.03
N CYS A 171 -1.13 -5.35 13.95
CA CYS A 171 -2.43 -5.62 13.35
C CYS A 171 -2.42 -5.56 11.81
N PHE A 172 -3.45 -6.15 11.20
CA PHE A 172 -3.92 -5.74 9.88
C PHE A 172 -4.92 -4.60 10.06
N CYS A 173 -4.82 -3.55 9.23
CA CYS A 173 -5.63 -2.33 9.37
C CYS A 173 -6.74 -2.20 8.32
N GLY A 174 -6.79 -3.10 7.33
CA GLY A 174 -7.90 -3.12 6.40
C GLY A 174 -7.73 -4.03 5.20
N LEU A 175 -8.75 -4.02 4.36
CA LEU A 175 -8.89 -4.78 3.13
C LEU A 175 -9.27 -3.83 2.00
N ALA A 176 -8.57 -3.92 0.88
CA ALA A 176 -8.95 -3.24 -0.35
C ALA A 176 -8.92 -4.19 -1.55
N GLU A 177 -9.66 -3.85 -2.59
CA GLU A 177 -9.60 -4.49 -3.91
C GLU A 177 -8.71 -3.65 -4.83
N MET A 178 -7.78 -4.28 -5.56
CA MET A 178 -7.07 -3.63 -6.66
C MET A 178 -7.98 -3.56 -7.89
N THR A 179 -8.31 -2.35 -8.34
CA THR A 179 -9.32 -2.09 -9.38
C THR A 179 -8.74 -1.61 -10.71
N SER A 180 -7.43 -1.36 -10.77
CA SER A 180 -6.73 -1.03 -12.03
C SER A 180 -5.33 -1.62 -12.06
N ASN A 181 -4.74 -1.68 -13.26
CA ASN A 181 -3.31 -1.88 -13.40
C ASN A 181 -2.53 -0.60 -13.04
N LEU A 182 -1.20 -0.70 -13.03
CA LEU A 182 -0.28 0.43 -12.84
C LEU A 182 -0.47 1.49 -13.92
N ARG A 183 -0.38 2.75 -13.49
CA ARG A 183 -0.33 3.95 -14.32
C ARG A 183 0.63 4.96 -13.67
N ASP A 184 1.04 5.96 -14.42
CA ASP A 184 1.82 7.06 -13.88
C ASP A 184 0.96 7.91 -12.92
N ALA A 185 1.55 8.35 -11.82
CA ALA A 185 0.87 9.17 -10.83
C ALA A 185 0.59 10.57 -11.39
N LYS A 186 -0.69 10.95 -11.48
CA LYS A 186 -1.11 12.30 -11.89
C LYS A 186 -0.83 13.37 -10.82
N ALA A 187 -0.63 12.96 -9.58
CA ALA A 187 -0.36 13.83 -8.44
C ALA A 187 0.65 13.19 -7.48
N ASN A 188 1.31 14.04 -6.68
CA ASN A 188 2.27 13.61 -5.69
C ASN A 188 1.56 13.16 -4.41
N PHE A 189 1.09 11.91 -4.39
CA PHE A 189 0.39 11.35 -3.23
C PHE A 189 1.35 10.92 -2.10
N TRP A 190 2.58 10.55 -2.43
CA TRP A 190 3.51 9.92 -1.50
C TRP A 190 4.64 10.87 -1.09
N MET A 191 5.11 10.75 0.15
CA MET A 191 6.22 11.59 0.64
C MET A 191 7.53 11.34 -0.12
N ASP A 192 7.73 10.10 -0.61
CA ASP A 192 8.88 9.77 -1.45
C ASP A 192 8.52 9.67 -2.92
N LYS A 193 8.72 10.79 -3.63
CA LYS A 193 8.37 10.95 -5.04
C LYS A 193 9.21 10.07 -5.97
N LYS A 194 10.47 9.78 -5.62
CA LYS A 194 11.37 8.99 -6.48
C LYS A 194 11.02 7.51 -6.42
N ARG A 195 10.64 7.01 -5.24
CA ARG A 195 10.31 5.59 -5.03
C ARG A 195 8.93 5.18 -5.55
N PHE A 196 7.96 6.09 -5.58
CA PHE A 196 6.54 5.76 -5.83
C PHE A 196 5.93 6.51 -7.02
N GLN A 197 6.56 6.39 -8.19
CA GLN A 197 6.15 7.11 -9.41
C GLN A 197 4.92 6.49 -10.10
N LYS A 198 4.73 5.17 -9.95
CA LYS A 198 3.60 4.44 -10.53
C LYS A 198 2.60 4.07 -9.44
N VAL A 199 1.32 4.27 -9.73
CA VAL A 199 0.20 3.97 -8.84
C VAL A 199 -0.80 3.06 -9.53
N PHE A 200 -1.57 2.33 -8.74
CA PHE A 200 -2.77 1.64 -9.20
C PHE A 200 -3.96 2.04 -8.33
N SER A 201 -5.17 1.93 -8.88
CA SER A 201 -6.39 2.21 -8.15
C SER A 201 -6.74 1.08 -7.20
N VAL A 202 -7.21 1.46 -6.01
CA VAL A 202 -7.76 0.55 -5.00
C VAL A 202 -9.14 1.03 -4.56
N ARG A 203 -10.01 0.09 -4.21
CA ARG A 203 -11.27 0.36 -3.53
C ARG A 203 -11.20 -0.27 -2.14
N TRP A 204 -11.18 0.57 -1.11
CA TRP A 204 -11.21 0.12 0.27
C TRP A 204 -12.57 -0.52 0.57
N LEU A 205 -12.55 -1.73 1.10
CA LEU A 205 -13.74 -2.51 1.44
C LEU A 205 -13.97 -2.53 2.95
N ILE A 206 -12.88 -2.61 3.72
CA ILE A 206 -12.92 -2.65 5.19
C ILE A 206 -11.76 -1.81 5.71
N VAL A 207 -12.06 -0.89 6.64
CA VAL A 207 -11.07 -0.12 7.39
C VAL A 207 -11.29 -0.43 8.87
N ARG A 208 -10.56 -1.42 9.39
CA ARG A 208 -10.70 -1.92 10.75
C ARG A 208 -9.41 -2.60 11.18
N ASN A 209 -9.07 -2.51 12.47
CA ASN A 209 -7.91 -3.21 13.00
C ASN A 209 -8.25 -4.64 13.42
N VAL A 210 -7.55 -5.62 12.84
CA VAL A 210 -7.53 -7.03 13.24
C VAL A 210 -6.19 -7.32 13.94
N PRO A 211 -6.16 -7.51 15.26
CA PRO A 211 -4.94 -7.83 15.98
C PRO A 211 -4.28 -9.13 15.48
N ASN A 212 -2.94 -9.14 15.39
CA ASN A 212 -2.17 -10.29 14.91
C ASN A 212 -2.46 -11.57 15.69
N ARG A 213 -2.79 -11.47 16.99
CA ARG A 213 -3.19 -12.64 17.81
C ARG A 213 -4.34 -13.45 17.21
N GLN A 214 -5.24 -12.81 16.46
CA GLN A 214 -6.39 -13.46 15.83
C GLN A 214 -6.05 -14.18 14.52
N VAL A 215 -4.96 -13.80 13.86
CA VAL A 215 -4.61 -14.35 12.54
C VAL A 215 -3.27 -15.07 12.52
N ARG A 216 -2.46 -14.98 13.58
CA ARG A 216 -1.09 -15.54 13.63
C ARG A 216 -1.04 -17.07 13.46
N HIS A 217 -2.14 -17.77 13.70
CA HIS A 217 -2.23 -19.22 13.54
C HIS A 217 -2.40 -19.67 12.08
N TYR A 218 -2.77 -18.76 11.16
CA TYR A 218 -2.76 -19.07 9.74
C TYR A 218 -1.33 -19.12 9.23
N LEU A 219 -0.97 -20.25 8.63
CA LEU A 219 0.34 -20.49 8.03
C LEU A 219 0.26 -20.33 6.51
N ASN A 220 1.35 -19.87 5.91
CA ASN A 220 1.43 -19.66 4.47
C ASN A 220 2.41 -20.66 3.82
N PRO A 221 1.93 -21.69 3.10
CA PRO A 221 2.78 -22.60 2.34
C PRO A 221 3.64 -21.91 1.27
N MET A 222 3.23 -20.75 0.77
CA MET A 222 3.96 -19.93 -0.20
C MET A 222 5.05 -19.06 0.45
N ASN A 223 5.30 -19.24 1.76
CA ASN A 223 6.29 -18.50 2.54
C ASN A 223 6.87 -19.39 3.66
N ASP A 224 7.37 -20.58 3.32
CA ASP A 224 8.03 -21.53 4.23
C ASP A 224 7.17 -21.92 5.45
N MET A 225 5.84 -22.02 5.27
CA MET A 225 4.89 -22.29 6.36
C MET A 225 4.95 -21.27 7.51
N LYS A 226 5.53 -20.08 7.29
CA LYS A 226 5.54 -18.99 8.26
C LYS A 226 4.12 -18.47 8.48
N SER A 227 3.89 -17.95 9.67
CA SER A 227 2.64 -17.25 9.98
C SER A 227 2.38 -16.11 8.99
N VAL A 228 1.13 -15.89 8.62
CA VAL A 228 0.71 -14.76 7.76
C VAL A 228 1.16 -13.41 8.30
N THR A 229 1.34 -13.26 9.62
CA THR A 229 1.81 -12.01 10.24
C THR A 229 3.27 -11.71 9.97
N GLN A 230 4.05 -12.72 9.55
CA GLN A 230 5.46 -12.60 9.15
C GLN A 230 5.64 -12.32 7.65
N SER A 231 4.53 -12.09 6.93
CA SER A 231 4.55 -11.77 5.51
C SER A 231 5.27 -10.45 5.22
N ARG A 232 6.05 -10.43 4.14
CA ARG A 232 6.64 -9.20 3.60
C ARG A 232 5.66 -8.50 2.65
N ASP A 233 6.05 -7.30 2.22
CA ASP A 233 5.26 -6.54 1.25
C ASP A 233 5.06 -7.36 -0.04
N THR A 234 3.85 -7.36 -0.56
CA THR A 234 3.39 -8.13 -1.74
C THR A 234 3.52 -9.65 -1.63
N GLN A 235 3.57 -10.19 -0.41
CA GLN A 235 3.51 -11.65 -0.21
C GLN A 235 2.13 -12.17 -0.62
N GLU A 236 2.11 -13.15 -1.52
CA GLU A 236 0.88 -13.84 -1.90
C GLU A 236 0.43 -14.80 -0.80
N LEU A 237 -0.88 -14.89 -0.60
CA LEU A 237 -1.54 -15.82 0.32
C LEU A 237 -2.43 -16.80 -0.45
N PRO A 238 -2.56 -18.06 0.02
CA PRO A 238 -3.58 -18.97 -0.46
C PRO A 238 -4.98 -18.38 -0.32
N LEU A 239 -5.86 -18.67 -1.28
CA LEU A 239 -7.23 -18.17 -1.32
C LEU A 239 -7.99 -18.43 -0.02
N GLU A 240 -7.92 -19.65 0.51
CA GLU A 240 -8.65 -20.04 1.72
C GLU A 240 -8.13 -19.33 2.99
N VAL A 241 -6.83 -19.05 3.05
CA VAL A 241 -6.23 -18.23 4.12
C VAL A 241 -6.76 -16.80 4.03
N GLY A 242 -6.77 -16.21 2.82
CA GLY A 242 -7.33 -14.88 2.58
C GLY A 242 -8.80 -14.79 2.98
N ARG A 243 -9.63 -15.75 2.57
CA ARG A 243 -11.06 -15.86 2.94
C ARG A 243 -11.26 -15.92 4.45
N SER A 244 -10.46 -16.72 5.14
CA SER A 244 -10.53 -16.87 6.60
C SER A 244 -10.20 -15.56 7.32
N ILE A 245 -9.18 -14.82 6.85
CA ILE A 245 -8.84 -13.51 7.40
C ILE A 245 -9.98 -12.50 7.17
N VAL A 246 -10.57 -12.47 5.96
CA VAL A 246 -11.71 -11.58 5.67
C VAL A 246 -12.93 -11.90 6.54
N LYS A 247 -13.16 -13.17 6.85
CA LYS A 247 -14.21 -13.57 7.80
C LYS A 247 -13.96 -12.97 9.20
N ILE A 248 -12.72 -13.01 9.70
CA ILE A 248 -12.35 -12.39 10.99
C ILE A 248 -12.58 -10.88 11.00
N PHE A 249 -12.27 -10.17 9.89
CA PHE A 249 -12.61 -8.75 9.77
C PHE A 249 -14.09 -8.46 10.01
N GLY A 250 -14.97 -9.40 9.60
CA GLY A 250 -16.41 -9.27 9.73
C GLY A 250 -16.97 -9.68 11.09
N GLU A 251 -16.29 -10.54 11.82
CA GLU A 251 -16.74 -11.09 13.12
C GLU A 251 -16.30 -10.27 14.34
N LEU A 252 -15.40 -9.30 14.14
CA LEU A 252 -14.94 -8.45 15.23
C LEU A 252 -16.08 -7.58 15.78
N PRO A 253 -16.31 -7.59 17.11
CA PRO A 253 -17.27 -6.69 17.73
C PRO A 253 -16.87 -5.24 17.46
N GLU A 254 -17.86 -4.38 17.23
CA GLU A 254 -17.62 -2.95 17.07
C GLU A 254 -16.88 -2.42 18.32
N PRO A 255 -15.93 -1.48 18.15
CA PRO A 255 -15.35 -0.80 19.29
C PRO A 255 -16.49 -0.20 20.12
N LEU A 256 -16.56 -0.55 21.40
CA LEU A 256 -17.48 0.10 22.33
C LEU A 256 -17.19 1.60 22.27
N SER A 257 -18.15 2.38 21.77
CA SER A 257 -18.12 3.83 21.86
C SER A 257 -18.23 4.19 23.34
N LEU A 258 -17.11 4.63 23.93
CA LEU A 258 -17.07 5.30 25.23
C LEU A 258 -17.44 6.77 25.06
#